data_AF-A0A7S1K4M5-F1
#
_entry.id   AF-A0A7S1K4M5-F1
#
_cell.length_a   1.000
_cell.length_b   1.000
_cell.length_c   1.000
_cell.angle_alpha   90.00
_cell.angle_beta   90.00
_cell.angle_gamma   90.00
#
_symmetry.space_group_name_H-M   'P 1'
#
loop_
_entity.id
_entity.type
_entity.pdbx_description
1 polymer ?
#
loop_
_entity_poly.entity_id
_entity_poly.type
_entity_poly.pdbx_seq_one_letter_code
_entity_poly.pdbx_strand_id
1 'polypeptide(L)'
;MKGAILLLVASIFTTISSSSHLAAVSHHFSAANGKAATPDIRALASGELVSDTSTAPQCDVEIEGSICLHSGKRVILPAARQEGCIAHFTFDESEPVDTSGLAHHGSGSIFAAPAFGGVGSSALFRQQMMTVPHSPHFDSADFSVTFWMFLLRANDADTTDTKGLRWCPLLHKGVANPDVHSFEYHPEIALHKTDKRLRARVTTTANSGEEGESLVSNARLNHHTWTHVALVRHGDKLRLYVNGILDAKVKTAGVSRANELPLYVGSTPLTQPLCDVPLLLDELRVYNRPLGRDEIQAEAAPALGGTEPSFIRLACLNCTLSEAVAACPAGYHICNSLELHSGGYQVARGNGYVGPDTELWTQVSPQTNAADGPDGAASGGALGLGLCCRDAE
;
A
#
# COMPACT_ATOMS: atom_id res chain seq x y z
N MET A 1 44.81 8.14 -50.16
CA MET A 1 44.34 7.30 -51.28
C MET A 1 44.48 5.84 -50.87
N LYS A 2 43.36 5.09 -50.96
CA LYS A 2 43.18 3.65 -51.19
C LYS A 2 44.20 2.59 -50.72
N GLY A 3 43.64 1.54 -50.09
CA GLY A 3 44.06 0.12 -50.21
C GLY A 3 45.02 -0.34 -49.12
N ALA A 4 44.66 -1.12 -48.10
CA ALA A 4 44.09 -2.49 -48.07
C ALA A 4 45.09 -3.61 -48.44
N ILE A 5 45.11 -4.65 -47.57
CA ILE A 5 45.34 -6.09 -47.81
C ILE A 5 46.62 -6.74 -47.23
N LEU A 6 46.36 -7.73 -46.35
CA LEU A 6 47.05 -9.01 -46.00
C LEU A 6 48.55 -9.06 -45.67
N LEU A 7 48.88 -9.75 -44.57
CA LEU A 7 49.56 -11.07 -44.46
C LEU A 7 49.87 -11.34 -42.96
N LEU A 8 49.39 -12.42 -42.34
CA LEU A 8 49.94 -13.80 -42.26
C LEU A 8 51.27 -13.95 -41.47
N VAL A 9 51.22 -14.86 -40.46
CA VAL A 9 52.27 -15.79 -39.98
C VAL A 9 52.98 -15.52 -38.63
N ALA A 10 52.47 -16.26 -37.63
CA ALA A 10 53.11 -17.25 -36.73
C ALA A 10 54.32 -16.92 -35.83
N SER A 11 54.20 -17.40 -34.58
CA SER A 11 55.17 -18.22 -33.79
C SER A 11 54.98 -17.95 -32.29
N ILE A 12 55.09 -18.84 -31.30
CA ILE A 12 55.52 -20.24 -31.08
C ILE A 12 55.07 -20.56 -29.62
N PHE A 13 54.26 -21.61 -29.39
CA PHE A 13 54.64 -22.91 -28.81
C PHE A 13 55.17 -22.95 -27.36
N THR A 14 54.46 -23.67 -26.48
CA THR A 14 54.94 -24.75 -25.55
C THR A 14 53.75 -25.25 -24.69
N THR A 15 53.05 -26.33 -25.06
CA THR A 15 53.22 -27.77 -24.70
C THR A 15 52.87 -28.15 -23.25
N ILE A 16 51.89 -29.06 -23.11
CA ILE A 16 51.79 -30.28 -22.24
C ILE A 16 50.35 -30.83 -22.47
N SER A 17 50.12 -31.83 -23.34
CA SER A 17 49.99 -33.29 -23.05
C SER A 17 49.11 -33.57 -21.81
N SER A 18 48.01 -34.33 -21.79
CA SER A 18 47.55 -35.47 -22.60
C SER A 18 46.11 -35.87 -22.18
N SER A 19 45.23 -36.05 -23.17
CA SER A 19 44.21 -37.11 -23.34
C SER A 19 43.39 -37.69 -22.17
N SER A 20 42.09 -37.38 -22.19
CA SER A 20 40.89 -38.28 -22.21
C SER A 20 40.70 -39.39 -21.18
N HIS A 21 39.56 -39.37 -20.47
CA HIS A 21 38.52 -40.41 -20.58
C HIS A 21 37.19 -39.97 -19.91
N LEU A 22 36.09 -40.08 -20.66
CA LEU A 22 34.71 -40.06 -20.17
C LEU A 22 34.39 -41.39 -19.47
N ALA A 23 33.70 -41.34 -18.33
CA ALA A 23 32.99 -42.48 -17.75
C ALA A 23 31.58 -42.03 -17.31
N ALA A 24 30.57 -42.60 -17.97
CA ALA A 24 29.18 -42.54 -17.56
C ALA A 24 28.93 -43.61 -16.48
N VAL A 25 28.23 -43.26 -15.41
CA VAL A 25 27.75 -44.21 -14.40
C VAL A 25 26.24 -44.13 -14.33
N SER A 26 25.60 -45.22 -14.74
CA SER A 26 24.18 -45.51 -14.63
C SER A 26 23.91 -46.08 -13.24
N HIS A 27 22.90 -45.58 -12.52
CA HIS A 27 22.35 -46.28 -11.35
C HIS A 27 20.84 -46.51 -11.48
N HIS A 28 20.50 -47.80 -11.39
CA HIS A 28 19.17 -48.39 -11.28
C HIS A 28 18.38 -47.83 -10.09
N PHE A 29 17.10 -47.50 -10.32
CA PHE A 29 16.11 -47.36 -9.25
C PHE A 29 15.22 -48.61 -9.22
N SER A 30 15.23 -49.30 -8.08
CA SER A 30 14.35 -50.42 -7.75
C SER A 30 13.08 -49.89 -7.07
N ALA A 31 11.93 -50.39 -7.48
CA ALA A 31 10.63 -50.05 -6.90
C ALA A 31 10.41 -50.83 -5.59
N ALA A 32 10.04 -50.11 -4.51
CA ALA A 32 9.52 -50.71 -3.30
C ALA A 32 8.23 -49.99 -2.85
N ASN A 33 7.16 -50.77 -2.74
CA ASN A 33 5.86 -50.39 -2.20
C ASN A 33 5.97 -49.99 -0.71
N GLY A 34 5.46 -48.81 -0.35
CA GLY A 34 5.30 -48.35 1.03
C GLY A 34 4.13 -47.39 1.15
N LYS A 35 3.24 -47.64 2.12
CA LYS A 35 1.96 -46.96 2.39
C LYS A 35 2.05 -45.43 2.33
N ALA A 36 1.06 -44.81 1.71
CA ALA A 36 0.85 -43.37 1.67
C ALA A 36 0.69 -42.79 3.09
N ALA A 37 1.67 -41.99 3.51
CA ALA A 37 1.53 -41.02 4.58
C ALA A 37 1.16 -39.68 3.93
N THR A 38 0.11 -39.04 4.45
CA THR A 38 -0.30 -37.67 4.11
C THR A 38 0.87 -36.71 4.31
N PRO A 39 1.23 -35.86 3.32
CA PRO A 39 2.31 -34.89 3.52
C PRO A 39 1.88 -33.80 4.50
N ASP A 40 2.74 -33.55 5.48
CA ASP A 40 2.62 -32.51 6.49
C ASP A 40 2.77 -31.12 5.82
N ILE A 41 1.70 -30.33 5.84
CA ILE A 41 1.59 -29.03 5.15
C ILE A 41 2.57 -27.98 5.73
N ARG A 42 3.20 -28.25 6.88
CA ARG A 42 4.22 -27.36 7.46
C ARG A 42 5.55 -27.33 6.72
N ALA A 43 5.87 -28.35 5.91
CA ALA A 43 7.18 -28.46 5.26
C ALA A 43 7.30 -27.75 3.91
N LEU A 44 6.18 -27.30 3.31
CA LEU A 44 6.22 -26.48 2.08
C LEU A 44 6.46 -24.99 2.35
N ALA A 45 6.48 -24.58 3.62
CA ALA A 45 6.93 -23.25 4.06
C ALA A 45 8.46 -23.14 4.21
N SER A 46 9.19 -24.25 4.09
CA SER A 46 10.66 -24.28 4.12
C SER A 46 11.22 -24.55 2.73
N GLY A 47 11.01 -23.62 1.79
CA GLY A 47 12.01 -23.44 0.75
C GLY A 47 13.28 -22.93 1.43
N GLU A 48 14.42 -23.58 1.20
CA GLU A 48 15.74 -23.08 1.60
C GLU A 48 15.97 -21.69 0.99
N LEU A 49 15.46 -20.67 1.68
CA LEU A 49 15.87 -19.30 1.54
C LEU A 49 17.27 -19.23 2.12
N VAL A 50 18.23 -18.87 1.28
CA VAL A 50 19.51 -18.31 1.73
C VAL A 50 19.17 -17.27 2.78
N SER A 51 19.47 -17.59 4.04
CA SER A 51 19.28 -16.69 5.16
C SER A 51 20.32 -15.58 5.02
N ASP A 52 19.99 -14.53 4.28
CA ASP A 52 20.60 -13.25 4.58
C ASP A 52 20.00 -12.84 5.93
N THR A 53 20.74 -13.19 6.98
CA THR A 53 20.43 -12.82 8.35
C THR A 53 20.74 -11.33 8.49
N SER A 54 19.93 -10.48 7.85
CA SER A 54 19.76 -9.12 8.34
C SER A 54 18.95 -9.24 9.64
N THR A 55 19.69 -9.47 10.72
CA THR A 55 19.14 -9.36 12.07
C THR A 55 18.47 -8.00 12.18
N ALA A 56 17.18 -7.98 12.52
CA ALA A 56 16.47 -6.72 12.77
C ALA A 56 17.31 -5.86 13.72
N PRO A 57 17.44 -4.54 13.47
CA PRO A 57 18.30 -3.70 14.26
C PRO A 57 17.84 -3.77 15.71
N GLN A 58 18.77 -4.00 16.63
CA GLN A 58 18.47 -4.08 18.06
C GLN A 58 18.81 -2.73 18.70
N CYS A 59 17.91 -2.17 19.50
CA CYS A 59 18.24 -1.00 20.30
C CYS A 59 19.30 -1.34 21.35
N ASP A 60 20.37 -0.54 21.40
CA ASP A 60 21.40 -0.66 22.45
C ASP A 60 20.86 -0.25 23.84
N VAL A 61 19.94 0.71 23.87
CA VAL A 61 19.36 1.28 25.09
C VAL A 61 17.89 1.63 24.85
N GLU A 62 16.99 1.08 25.67
CA GLU A 62 15.56 1.39 25.69
C GLU A 62 15.19 1.99 27.05
N ILE A 63 14.55 3.16 27.04
CA ILE A 63 14.22 3.91 28.26
C ILE A 63 12.79 4.42 28.15
N GLU A 64 11.90 3.89 29.00
CA GLU A 64 10.50 4.34 29.10
C GLU A 64 10.34 5.65 29.91
N GLY A 65 11.37 6.02 30.67
CA GLY A 65 11.36 7.17 31.58
C GLY A 65 12.22 8.34 31.12
N SER A 66 12.35 9.33 31.99
CA SER A 66 13.20 10.48 31.73
C SER A 66 14.69 10.17 31.99
N ILE A 67 15.58 10.64 31.13
CA ILE A 67 17.03 10.61 31.36
C ILE A 67 17.46 11.93 31.99
N CYS A 68 17.90 11.88 33.25
CA CYS A 68 18.47 13.04 33.93
C CYS A 68 19.99 13.10 33.69
N LEU A 69 20.44 14.14 32.98
CA LEU A 69 21.84 14.40 32.67
C LEU A 69 22.38 15.58 33.47
N HIS A 70 23.71 15.66 33.58
CA HIS A 70 24.42 16.80 34.19
C HIS A 70 23.97 17.13 35.63
N SER A 71 23.85 16.11 36.48
CA SER A 71 23.40 16.26 37.87
C SER A 71 22.04 16.95 38.00
N GLY A 72 21.09 16.63 37.11
CA GLY A 72 19.72 17.15 37.14
C GLY A 72 19.53 18.49 36.41
N LYS A 73 20.54 19.00 35.71
CA LYS A 73 20.42 20.25 34.93
C LYS A 73 19.73 20.07 33.58
N ARG A 74 19.61 18.83 33.10
CA ARG A 74 18.94 18.52 31.84
C ARG A 74 18.15 17.23 31.98
N VAL A 75 16.90 17.26 31.57
CA VAL A 75 16.02 16.08 31.51
C VAL A 75 15.67 15.84 30.05
N ILE A 76 15.96 14.64 29.55
CA ILE A 76 15.48 14.18 28.24
C ILE A 76 14.22 13.35 28.52
N LEU A 77 13.11 13.74 27.91
CA LEU A 77 11.86 12.99 27.96
C LEU A 77 11.73 12.14 26.70
N PRO A 78 11.12 10.95 26.80
CA PRO A 78 10.76 10.17 25.62
C PRO A 78 9.74 10.96 24.76
N ALA A 79 9.69 10.64 23.47
CA ALA A 79 8.69 11.22 22.59
C ALA A 79 7.28 10.82 23.05
N ALA A 80 6.32 11.73 22.89
CA ALA A 80 4.92 11.42 23.17
C ALA A 80 4.42 10.37 22.16
N ARG A 81 3.79 9.32 22.68
CA ARG A 81 3.23 8.24 21.87
C ARG A 81 1.73 8.40 21.77
N GLN A 82 1.19 8.29 20.57
CA GLN A 82 -0.25 8.14 20.40
C GLN A 82 -0.69 6.80 20.97
N GLU A 83 -1.82 6.82 21.68
CA GLU A 83 -2.38 5.61 22.29
C GLU A 83 -2.64 4.54 21.22
N GLY A 84 -2.26 3.30 21.52
CA GLY A 84 -2.46 2.15 20.64
C GLY A 84 -1.52 2.10 19.43
N CYS A 85 -0.57 3.02 19.27
CA CYS A 85 0.47 2.92 18.24
C CYS A 85 1.48 1.82 18.59
N ILE A 86 1.47 0.74 17.80
CA ILE A 86 2.29 -0.46 18.01
C ILE A 86 3.52 -0.51 17.12
N ALA A 87 3.57 0.24 16.02
CA ALA A 87 4.75 0.37 15.19
C ALA A 87 4.75 1.75 14.52
N HIS A 88 5.89 2.42 14.49
CA HIS A 88 6.05 3.72 13.84
C HIS A 88 7.42 3.81 13.16
N PHE A 89 7.42 3.84 11.84
CA PHE A 89 8.61 4.00 11.01
C PHE A 89 8.60 5.38 10.37
N THR A 90 9.49 6.27 10.82
CA THR A 90 9.71 7.58 10.19
C THR A 90 10.63 7.48 8.98
N PHE A 91 11.45 6.43 8.89
CA PHE A 91 12.47 6.26 7.84
C PHE A 91 13.57 7.34 7.82
N ASP A 92 13.76 8.03 8.95
CA ASP A 92 14.84 9.01 9.13
C ASP A 92 16.21 8.35 9.37
N GLU A 93 16.20 7.14 9.93
CA GLU A 93 17.40 6.40 10.28
C GLU A 93 17.87 5.53 9.10
N SER A 94 19.15 5.14 9.11
CA SER A 94 19.75 4.32 8.05
C SER A 94 19.12 2.93 7.93
N GLU A 95 18.50 2.45 9.00
CA GLU A 95 17.80 1.18 9.10
C GLU A 95 16.32 1.42 9.42
N PRO A 96 15.40 0.49 9.05
CA PRO A 96 13.99 0.61 9.36
C PRO A 96 13.71 0.37 10.85
N VAL A 97 13.98 1.39 11.66
CA VAL A 97 13.80 1.37 13.12
C VAL A 97 12.35 1.70 13.49
N ASP A 98 11.74 0.86 14.33
CA ASP A 98 10.49 1.18 15.00
C ASP A 98 10.72 2.20 16.13
N THR A 99 10.21 3.41 15.92
CA THR A 99 10.21 4.53 16.87
C THR A 99 9.00 4.51 17.80
N SER A 100 8.10 3.53 17.66
CA SER A 100 7.02 3.35 18.63
C SER A 100 7.61 3.10 20.01
N GLY A 101 8.66 2.29 20.14
CA GLY A 101 9.16 1.81 21.43
C GLY A 101 8.50 0.51 21.86
N LEU A 102 8.20 -0.39 20.90
CA LEU A 102 7.90 -1.82 21.14
C LEU A 102 8.90 -2.73 20.42
N ALA A 103 10.00 -2.16 19.95
CA ALA A 103 11.09 -2.84 19.26
C ALA A 103 10.65 -3.70 18.06
N HIS A 104 9.60 -3.30 17.32
CA HIS A 104 9.17 -3.99 16.11
C HIS A 104 9.99 -3.54 14.89
N HIS A 105 11.31 -3.57 15.01
CA HIS A 105 12.18 -3.11 13.94
C HIS A 105 12.03 -3.95 12.68
N GLY A 106 12.10 -3.28 11.53
CA GLY A 106 12.12 -3.93 10.24
C GLY A 106 13.51 -4.49 9.92
N SER A 107 13.57 -5.43 9.00
CA SER A 107 14.80 -5.86 8.33
C SER A 107 14.63 -5.75 6.81
N GLY A 108 15.74 -5.58 6.11
CA GLY A 108 15.77 -5.42 4.65
C GLY A 108 16.39 -4.09 4.23
N SER A 109 16.85 -4.04 2.98
CA SER A 109 17.48 -2.85 2.42
C SER A 109 16.42 -1.86 1.97
N ILE A 110 16.44 -0.67 2.56
CA ILE A 110 15.70 0.51 2.11
C ILE A 110 16.68 1.61 1.70
N PHE A 111 16.27 2.51 0.81
CA PHE A 111 17.09 3.65 0.43
C PHE A 111 16.43 4.96 0.89
N ALA A 112 17.21 5.83 1.52
CA ALA A 112 16.74 7.14 1.91
C ALA A 112 16.38 7.99 0.68
N ALA A 113 15.28 8.74 0.78
CA ALA A 113 14.75 9.64 -0.23
C ALA A 113 14.18 10.91 0.43
N PRO A 114 13.85 11.96 -0.34
CA PRO A 114 13.25 13.17 0.21
C PRO A 114 11.99 12.87 1.02
N ALA A 115 11.92 13.35 2.25
CA ALA A 115 10.79 13.15 3.15
C ALA A 115 9.55 13.97 2.77
N PHE A 116 8.41 13.53 3.30
CA PHE A 116 7.24 14.35 3.42
C PHE A 116 7.54 15.56 4.33
N GLY A 117 6.99 16.73 3.98
CA GLY A 117 7.22 17.96 4.75
C GLY A 117 8.65 18.53 4.69
N GLY A 118 9.59 17.87 3.99
CA GLY A 118 10.95 18.37 3.79
C GLY A 118 11.86 18.27 5.01
N VAL A 119 11.47 17.51 6.04
CA VAL A 119 12.25 17.23 7.24
C VAL A 119 12.44 15.74 7.34
N GLY A 120 13.69 15.28 7.56
CA GLY A 120 13.96 13.86 7.68
C GLY A 120 14.22 13.16 6.35
N SER A 121 13.98 11.85 6.30
CA SER A 121 14.06 11.02 5.10
C SER A 121 12.84 10.11 4.96
N SER A 122 12.45 9.82 3.72
CA SER A 122 11.49 8.75 3.40
C SER A 122 12.22 7.51 2.90
N ALA A 123 11.52 6.37 2.86
CA ALA A 123 12.03 5.14 2.25
C ALA A 123 11.58 5.00 0.79
N LEU A 124 12.56 4.88 -0.12
CA LEU A 124 12.32 4.48 -1.51
C LEU A 124 12.15 2.97 -1.59
N PHE A 125 11.02 2.54 -2.14
CA PHE A 125 10.75 1.16 -2.50
C PHE A 125 10.73 1.00 -4.01
N ARG A 126 11.61 0.13 -4.52
CA ARG A 126 11.65 -0.29 -5.92
C ARG A 126 11.99 -1.78 -6.00
N GLN A 127 10.96 -2.63 -6.00
CA GLN A 127 11.11 -4.09 -5.85
C GLN A 127 11.90 -4.50 -4.59
N GLN A 128 11.93 -3.62 -3.59
CA GLN A 128 12.52 -3.89 -2.28
C GLN A 128 11.39 -4.16 -1.30
N MET A 129 11.72 -4.85 -0.22
CA MET A 129 10.79 -5.10 0.86
C MET A 129 11.47 -4.89 2.20
N MET A 130 10.71 -4.32 3.12
CA MET A 130 11.01 -4.32 4.55
C MET A 130 10.15 -5.39 5.19
N THR A 131 10.74 -6.21 6.06
CA THR A 131 10.07 -7.28 6.79
C THR A 131 10.06 -6.97 8.27
N VAL A 132 8.90 -6.94 8.90
CA VAL A 132 8.74 -6.79 10.35
C VAL A 132 8.29 -8.14 10.91
N PRO A 133 9.05 -8.75 11.84
CA PRO A 133 8.68 -9.99 12.48
C PRO A 133 7.29 -9.92 13.14
N HIS A 134 6.61 -11.05 13.21
CA HIS A 134 5.36 -11.13 13.95
C HIS A 134 5.59 -10.92 15.46
N SER A 135 4.62 -10.29 16.10
CA SER A 135 4.52 -10.09 17.55
C SER A 135 3.03 -10.11 17.94
N PRO A 136 2.66 -10.56 19.16
CA PRO A 136 1.28 -10.56 19.63
C PRO A 136 0.60 -9.18 19.63
N HIS A 137 1.40 -8.09 19.60
CA HIS A 137 0.86 -6.73 19.45
C HIS A 137 0.07 -6.54 18.15
N PHE A 138 0.34 -7.34 17.11
CA PHE A 138 -0.35 -7.30 15.82
C PHE A 138 -1.60 -8.21 15.73
N ASP A 139 -2.04 -8.83 16.83
CA ASP A 139 -3.16 -9.80 16.82
C ASP A 139 -4.56 -9.16 16.99
N SER A 140 -4.61 -7.83 17.10
CA SER A 140 -5.88 -7.14 17.32
C SER A 140 -6.82 -7.28 16.12
N ALA A 141 -8.07 -7.68 16.39
CA ALA A 141 -9.10 -7.76 15.35
C ALA A 141 -9.44 -6.38 14.75
N ASP A 142 -9.31 -5.33 15.56
CA ASP A 142 -9.46 -3.93 15.19
C ASP A 142 -8.09 -3.25 15.13
N PHE A 143 -7.84 -2.52 14.05
CA PHE A 143 -6.54 -1.91 13.80
C PHE A 143 -6.68 -0.70 12.90
N SER A 144 -5.61 0.10 12.85
CA SER A 144 -5.45 1.14 11.84
C SER A 144 -4.04 1.12 11.28
N VAL A 145 -3.90 1.44 10.00
CA VAL A 145 -2.61 1.61 9.34
C VAL A 145 -2.64 2.96 8.64
N THR A 146 -1.68 3.83 8.93
CA THR A 146 -1.55 5.14 8.27
C THR A 146 -0.15 5.34 7.73
N PHE A 147 -0.01 6.02 6.60
CA PHE A 147 1.30 6.39 6.05
C PHE A 147 1.14 7.48 4.99
N TRP A 148 2.25 8.17 4.72
CA TRP A 148 2.41 9.02 3.55
C TRP A 148 3.07 8.24 2.43
N MET A 149 2.59 8.41 1.20
CA MET A 149 3.23 7.85 0.02
C MET A 149 3.39 8.85 -1.11
N PHE A 150 4.47 8.69 -1.88
CA PHE A 150 4.75 9.48 -3.07
C PHE A 150 4.98 8.55 -4.25
N LEU A 151 4.03 8.51 -5.18
CA LEU A 151 4.12 7.62 -6.33
C LEU A 151 5.06 8.22 -7.39
N LEU A 152 6.14 7.52 -7.71
CA LEU A 152 7.06 7.92 -8.78
C LEU A 152 6.53 7.43 -10.13
N ARG A 153 6.93 8.10 -11.21
CA ARG A 153 6.68 7.57 -12.55
C ARG A 153 7.70 6.48 -12.87
N ALA A 154 7.21 5.28 -13.20
CA ALA A 154 8.06 4.25 -13.78
C ALA A 154 8.51 4.69 -15.19
N ASN A 155 9.75 4.39 -15.58
CA ASN A 155 10.19 4.60 -16.96
C ASN A 155 9.29 3.76 -17.89
N ASP A 156 8.93 4.31 -19.06
CA ASP A 156 7.91 3.78 -19.99
C ASP A 156 8.18 2.37 -20.57
N ALA A 157 9.18 1.64 -20.07
CA ALA A 157 9.54 0.28 -20.49
C ALA A 157 8.72 -0.84 -19.82
N ASP A 158 8.02 -0.58 -18.71
CA ASP A 158 7.22 -1.57 -17.96
C ASP A 158 5.74 -1.15 -17.76
N THR A 159 5.22 -0.30 -18.65
CA THR A 159 3.83 0.19 -18.61
C THR A 159 2.86 -0.65 -19.45
N THR A 160 3.38 -1.66 -20.17
CA THR A 160 2.52 -2.60 -20.90
C THR A 160 2.02 -3.69 -19.93
N ASP A 161 0.70 -3.84 -19.84
CA ASP A 161 -0.07 -4.81 -19.02
C ASP A 161 0.27 -6.31 -19.29
N THR A 162 1.39 -6.59 -19.96
CA THR A 162 1.76 -7.93 -20.43
C THR A 162 2.79 -8.63 -19.56
N LYS A 163 3.40 -7.94 -18.58
CA LYS A 163 4.37 -8.53 -17.64
C LYS A 163 4.10 -8.07 -16.20
N GLY A 164 3.86 -9.03 -15.31
CA GLY A 164 3.76 -8.80 -13.86
C GLY A 164 2.33 -8.78 -13.29
N LEU A 165 2.24 -8.58 -11.99
CA LEU A 165 0.97 -8.52 -11.26
C LEU A 165 0.33 -7.13 -11.41
N ARG A 166 -1.01 -7.09 -11.60
CA ARG A 166 -1.76 -5.82 -11.67
C ARG A 166 -1.83 -5.10 -10.32
N TRP A 167 -2.02 -5.88 -9.25
CA TRP A 167 -2.07 -5.39 -7.89
C TRP A 167 -0.75 -5.65 -7.20
N CYS A 168 -0.07 -4.58 -6.79
CA CYS A 168 1.22 -4.63 -6.13
C CYS A 168 1.07 -4.29 -4.64
N PRO A 169 1.36 -5.23 -3.72
CA PRO A 169 1.28 -4.96 -2.29
C PRO A 169 2.23 -3.82 -1.89
N LEU A 170 1.67 -2.81 -1.23
CA LEU A 170 2.43 -1.75 -0.54
C LEU A 170 2.69 -2.15 0.91
N LEU A 171 1.71 -2.82 1.52
CA LEU A 171 1.77 -3.35 2.86
C LEU A 171 1.00 -4.67 2.89
N HIS A 172 1.55 -5.71 3.49
CA HIS A 172 0.92 -7.01 3.55
C HIS A 172 1.38 -7.77 4.79
N LYS A 173 0.46 -8.05 5.73
CA LYS A 173 0.71 -8.97 6.84
C LYS A 173 -0.01 -10.29 6.58
N GLY A 174 0.76 -11.35 6.38
CA GLY A 174 0.24 -12.65 5.99
C GLY A 174 0.95 -13.26 4.79
N VAL A 175 0.21 -14.04 4.03
CA VAL A 175 0.69 -14.69 2.80
C VAL A 175 -0.40 -14.64 1.73
N ALA A 176 0.00 -14.46 0.48
CA ALA A 176 -0.89 -14.64 -0.67
C ALA A 176 -0.16 -15.48 -1.73
N ASN A 177 -0.33 -16.79 -1.65
CA ASN A 177 0.30 -17.74 -2.55
C ASN A 177 -0.76 -18.48 -3.38
N PRO A 178 -0.95 -18.11 -4.66
CA PRO A 178 -1.93 -18.75 -5.53
C PRO A 178 -1.55 -20.19 -5.89
N ASP A 179 -0.26 -20.55 -5.92
CA ASP A 179 0.18 -21.89 -6.33
C ASP A 179 -0.23 -22.98 -5.34
N VAL A 180 -0.36 -22.61 -4.06
CA VAL A 180 -0.75 -23.51 -2.97
C VAL A 180 -2.08 -23.11 -2.32
N HIS A 181 -2.83 -22.20 -2.94
CA HIS A 181 -4.11 -21.66 -2.45
C HIS A 181 -4.08 -21.20 -0.98
N SER A 182 -2.98 -20.56 -0.56
CA SER A 182 -2.83 -20.05 0.82
C SER A 182 -2.93 -18.54 0.86
N PHE A 183 -3.97 -18.04 1.54
CA PHE A 183 -4.32 -16.63 1.56
C PHE A 183 -4.71 -16.15 2.96
N GLU A 184 -3.89 -15.26 3.51
CA GLU A 184 -4.07 -14.65 4.83
C GLU A 184 -3.74 -13.16 4.74
N TYR A 185 -4.71 -12.32 5.14
CA TYR A 185 -4.58 -10.87 5.07
C TYR A 185 -4.93 -10.23 6.42
N HIS A 186 -3.96 -9.58 7.07
CA HIS A 186 -4.18 -8.90 8.35
C HIS A 186 -3.39 -7.58 8.53
N PRO A 187 -3.56 -6.54 7.70
CA PRO A 187 -4.26 -6.46 6.41
C PRO A 187 -3.29 -6.55 5.21
N GLU A 188 -3.84 -6.43 4.00
CA GLU A 188 -3.10 -5.98 2.81
C GLU A 188 -3.61 -4.61 2.35
N ILE A 189 -2.69 -3.75 1.92
CA ILE A 189 -2.94 -2.57 1.08
C ILE A 189 -2.10 -2.71 -0.19
N ALA A 190 -2.73 -2.74 -1.35
CA ALA A 190 -2.07 -2.90 -2.64
C ALA A 190 -2.43 -1.77 -3.62
N LEU A 191 -1.50 -1.38 -4.48
CA LEU A 191 -1.71 -0.42 -5.56
C LEU A 191 -1.94 -1.13 -6.89
N HIS A 192 -2.92 -0.68 -7.66
CA HIS A 192 -3.08 -1.08 -9.04
C HIS A 192 -2.07 -0.35 -9.94
N LYS A 193 -1.19 -1.06 -10.66
CA LYS A 193 -0.10 -0.46 -11.46
C LYS A 193 -0.59 0.61 -12.46
N THR A 194 -1.70 0.35 -13.15
CA THR A 194 -2.23 1.25 -14.20
C THR A 194 -3.32 2.20 -13.69
N ASP A 195 -4.36 1.67 -13.06
CA ASP A 195 -5.46 2.45 -12.51
C ASP A 195 -5.07 3.38 -11.36
N LYS A 196 -3.97 3.08 -10.66
CA LYS A 196 -3.48 3.79 -9.46
C LYS A 196 -4.51 3.85 -8.33
N ARG A 197 -5.41 2.86 -8.30
CA ARG A 197 -6.33 2.64 -7.19
C ARG A 197 -5.67 1.81 -6.11
N LEU A 198 -6.08 2.01 -4.88
CA LEU A 198 -5.70 1.20 -3.75
C LEU A 198 -6.75 0.10 -3.53
N ARG A 199 -6.29 -1.07 -3.11
CA ARG A 199 -7.16 -2.15 -2.62
C ARG A 199 -6.71 -2.53 -1.23
N ALA A 200 -7.66 -2.56 -0.31
CA ALA A 200 -7.47 -3.15 1.01
C ALA A 200 -8.09 -4.55 1.05
N ARG A 201 -7.42 -5.50 1.70
CA ARG A 201 -7.95 -6.85 1.95
C ARG A 201 -7.76 -7.27 3.39
N VAL A 202 -8.73 -8.03 3.90
CA VAL A 202 -8.71 -8.65 5.23
C VAL A 202 -9.29 -10.06 5.14
N THR A 203 -8.68 -11.00 5.86
CA THR A 203 -9.26 -12.32 6.10
C THR A 203 -10.13 -12.25 7.35
N THR A 204 -11.33 -12.79 7.31
CA THR A 204 -12.28 -12.74 8.43
C THR A 204 -12.63 -14.12 8.95
N THR A 205 -13.28 -14.16 10.11
CA THR A 205 -13.77 -15.40 10.72
C THR A 205 -14.86 -16.10 9.89
N ALA A 206 -15.67 -15.36 9.12
CA ALA A 206 -16.71 -15.96 8.29
C ALA A 206 -16.30 -16.11 6.81
N ASN A 207 -15.28 -15.37 6.37
CA ASN A 207 -14.72 -15.50 5.03
C ASN A 207 -13.20 -15.66 5.09
N SER A 208 -12.79 -16.94 5.15
CA SER A 208 -11.41 -17.37 5.00
C SER A 208 -11.09 -17.85 3.59
N GLY A 209 -11.93 -17.53 2.60
CA GLY A 209 -11.75 -17.95 1.21
C GLY A 209 -10.52 -17.31 0.54
N GLU A 210 -10.21 -17.79 -0.67
CA GLU A 210 -8.95 -17.52 -1.39
C GLU A 210 -8.66 -16.03 -1.67
N GLU A 211 -9.66 -15.15 -1.68
CA GLU A 211 -9.45 -13.74 -2.04
C GLU A 211 -9.52 -12.76 -0.86
N GLY A 212 -9.94 -13.23 0.32
CA GLY A 212 -10.30 -12.37 1.45
C GLY A 212 -11.46 -11.42 1.15
N GLU A 213 -11.86 -10.62 2.13
CA GLU A 213 -12.82 -9.54 1.92
C GLU A 213 -12.09 -8.26 1.53
N SER A 214 -12.54 -7.61 0.46
CA SER A 214 -11.81 -6.52 -0.17
C SER A 214 -12.60 -5.22 -0.30
N LEU A 215 -11.85 -4.13 -0.39
CA LEU A 215 -12.34 -2.77 -0.63
C LEU A 215 -11.41 -2.10 -1.63
N VAL A 216 -11.95 -1.49 -2.67
CA VAL A 216 -11.15 -0.74 -3.66
C VAL A 216 -11.46 0.75 -3.53
N SER A 217 -10.42 1.59 -3.61
CA SER A 217 -10.54 3.04 -3.57
C SER A 217 -11.30 3.57 -4.78
N ASN A 218 -12.05 4.64 -4.55
CA ASN A 218 -12.54 5.53 -5.60
C ASN A 218 -11.39 6.38 -6.15
N ALA A 219 -10.53 6.87 -5.26
CA ALA A 219 -9.36 7.69 -5.58
C ALA A 219 -8.40 6.99 -6.55
N ARG A 220 -7.86 7.77 -7.48
CA ARG A 220 -6.79 7.37 -8.40
C ARG A 220 -5.56 8.22 -8.09
N LEU A 221 -4.54 7.60 -7.51
CA LEU A 221 -3.38 8.34 -7.02
C LEU A 221 -2.65 9.04 -8.15
N ASN A 222 -2.20 10.26 -7.88
CA ASN A 222 -1.40 11.05 -8.81
C ASN A 222 0.08 10.70 -8.65
N HIS A 223 0.83 10.80 -9.76
CA HIS A 223 2.28 10.75 -9.69
C HIS A 223 2.83 12.05 -9.13
N HIS A 224 3.96 11.96 -8.45
CA HIS A 224 4.73 13.07 -7.95
C HIS A 224 3.98 13.98 -6.96
N THR A 225 3.07 13.39 -6.19
CA THR A 225 2.33 14.07 -5.12
C THR A 225 2.28 13.20 -3.89
N TRP A 226 2.59 13.79 -2.73
CA TRP A 226 2.41 13.14 -1.44
C TRP A 226 0.91 12.90 -1.19
N THR A 227 0.58 11.67 -0.84
CA THR A 227 -0.78 11.23 -0.52
C THR A 227 -0.76 10.57 0.85
N HIS A 228 -1.65 11.00 1.75
CA HIS A 228 -1.87 10.30 3.01
C HIS A 228 -2.88 9.19 2.80
N VAL A 229 -2.57 7.99 3.27
CA VAL A 229 -3.45 6.81 3.20
C VAL A 229 -3.70 6.32 4.61
N ALA A 230 -4.96 6.06 4.94
CA ALA A 230 -5.32 5.41 6.19
C ALA A 230 -6.35 4.29 5.98
N LEU A 231 -6.04 3.09 6.48
CA LEU A 231 -6.96 1.97 6.54
C LEU A 231 -7.41 1.77 7.99
N VAL A 232 -8.71 1.74 8.24
CA VAL A 232 -9.28 1.59 9.57
C VAL A 232 -10.25 0.43 9.62
N ARG A 233 -10.03 -0.48 10.57
CA ARG A 233 -10.88 -1.61 10.89
C ARG A 233 -11.54 -1.39 12.26
N HIS A 234 -12.86 -1.44 12.29
CA HIS A 234 -13.64 -1.36 13.54
C HIS A 234 -14.84 -2.33 13.48
N GLY A 235 -14.81 -3.40 14.27
CA GLY A 235 -15.85 -4.42 14.37
C GLY A 235 -15.99 -5.22 13.08
N ASP A 236 -16.98 -4.90 12.24
CA ASP A 236 -17.24 -5.48 10.91
C ASP A 236 -17.14 -4.43 9.77
N LYS A 237 -16.57 -3.26 10.05
CA LYS A 237 -16.40 -2.19 9.07
C LYS A 237 -14.93 -2.02 8.72
N LEU A 238 -14.64 -1.99 7.43
CA LEU A 238 -13.35 -1.60 6.86
C LEU A 238 -13.54 -0.27 6.12
N ARG A 239 -12.68 0.70 6.40
CA ARG A 239 -12.73 2.05 5.83
C ARG A 239 -11.36 2.44 5.30
N LEU A 240 -11.32 2.95 4.09
CA LEU A 240 -10.13 3.48 3.46
C LEU A 240 -10.28 4.99 3.31
N TYR A 241 -9.28 5.73 3.76
CA TYR A 241 -9.19 7.17 3.67
C TYR A 241 -8.01 7.55 2.77
N VAL A 242 -8.21 8.56 1.95
CA VAL A 242 -7.19 9.16 1.08
C VAL A 242 -7.20 10.65 1.34
N ASN A 243 -6.03 11.21 1.69
CA ASN A 243 -5.85 12.62 2.05
C ASN A 243 -6.84 13.09 3.13
N GLY A 244 -7.11 12.25 4.12
CA GLY A 244 -8.01 12.56 5.24
C GLY A 244 -9.51 12.41 4.95
N ILE A 245 -9.89 12.08 3.71
CA ILE A 245 -11.28 11.93 3.27
C ILE A 245 -11.64 10.45 3.22
N LEU A 246 -12.80 10.08 3.77
CA LEU A 246 -13.33 8.72 3.65
C LEU A 246 -13.63 8.42 2.18
N ASP A 247 -12.79 7.61 1.56
CA ASP A 247 -12.83 7.35 0.14
C ASP A 247 -13.67 6.12 -0.19
N ALA A 248 -13.53 5.06 0.60
CA ALA A 248 -14.28 3.82 0.41
C ALA A 248 -14.57 3.14 1.75
N LYS A 249 -15.66 2.38 1.82
CA LYS A 249 -16.02 1.56 2.98
C LYS A 249 -16.75 0.29 2.57
N VAL A 250 -16.54 -0.78 3.33
CA VAL A 250 -17.29 -2.03 3.19
C VAL A 250 -17.62 -2.59 4.57
N LYS A 251 -18.74 -3.30 4.65
CA LYS A 251 -19.11 -4.11 5.81
C LYS A 251 -18.71 -5.56 5.52
N THR A 252 -17.87 -6.15 6.34
CA THR A 252 -17.33 -7.49 6.18
C THR A 252 -18.21 -8.54 6.87
N ALA A 253 -18.10 -9.79 6.44
CA ALA A 253 -18.72 -10.95 7.08
C ALA A 253 -17.86 -11.40 8.28
N GLY A 254 -18.01 -10.71 9.41
CA GLY A 254 -17.34 -11.06 10.67
C GLY A 254 -16.14 -10.16 11.01
N VAL A 255 -15.32 -10.63 11.96
CA VAL A 255 -14.16 -9.91 12.49
C VAL A 255 -12.87 -10.36 11.82
N SER A 256 -11.82 -9.54 11.86
CA SER A 256 -10.53 -9.87 11.26
C SER A 256 -9.91 -11.08 11.96
N ARG A 257 -9.30 -11.98 11.18
CA ARG A 257 -8.52 -13.11 11.69
C ARG A 257 -7.05 -12.71 11.74
N ALA A 258 -6.44 -12.74 12.93
CA ALA A 258 -5.00 -12.54 13.09
C ALA A 258 -4.19 -13.70 12.51
N ASN A 259 -2.90 -13.47 12.30
CA ASN A 259 -1.95 -14.49 11.85
C ASN A 259 -0.55 -14.27 12.47
N GLU A 260 0.20 -15.36 12.59
CA GLU A 260 1.57 -15.38 13.11
C GLU A 260 2.62 -15.01 12.04
N LEU A 261 2.17 -14.54 10.88
CA LEU A 261 3.02 -14.24 9.73
C LEU A 261 3.57 -12.80 9.82
N PRO A 262 4.75 -12.55 9.23
CA PRO A 262 5.38 -11.23 9.25
C PRO A 262 4.56 -10.17 8.49
N LEU A 263 4.86 -8.91 8.79
CA LEU A 263 4.37 -7.74 8.07
C LEU A 263 5.43 -7.34 7.04
N TYR A 264 5.04 -7.25 5.78
CA TYR A 264 5.88 -6.77 4.69
C TYR A 264 5.46 -5.38 4.23
N VAL A 265 6.44 -4.54 3.88
CA VAL A 265 6.23 -3.19 3.33
C VAL A 265 7.04 -3.02 2.06
N GLY A 266 6.46 -2.38 1.05
CA GLY A 266 7.03 -2.13 -0.28
C GLY A 266 6.83 -3.25 -1.30
N SER A 267 6.95 -4.50 -0.87
CA SER A 267 6.60 -5.69 -1.64
C SER A 267 6.46 -6.91 -0.73
N THR A 268 6.27 -8.10 -1.29
CA THR A 268 6.31 -9.38 -0.56
C THR A 268 7.30 -10.34 -1.24
N PRO A 269 7.78 -11.40 -0.57
CA PRO A 269 8.69 -12.36 -1.18
C PRO A 269 8.17 -12.97 -2.50
N LEU A 270 6.85 -13.16 -2.63
CA LEU A 270 6.22 -13.74 -3.81
C LEU A 270 5.98 -12.71 -4.94
N THR A 271 5.79 -11.44 -4.58
CA THR A 271 5.44 -10.39 -5.55
C THR A 271 6.63 -9.52 -5.97
N GLN A 272 7.74 -9.57 -5.23
CA GLN A 272 8.94 -8.76 -5.46
C GLN A 272 9.42 -8.73 -6.93
N PRO A 273 9.59 -9.88 -7.63
CA PRO A 273 10.04 -9.86 -9.02
C PRO A 273 8.95 -9.42 -10.02
N LEU A 274 7.69 -9.40 -9.59
CA LEU A 274 6.52 -9.16 -10.45
C LEU A 274 5.98 -7.72 -10.38
N CYS A 275 6.40 -6.96 -9.37
CA CYS A 275 5.88 -5.65 -9.05
C CYS A 275 7.00 -4.60 -8.96
N ASP A 276 7.28 -3.92 -10.07
CA ASP A 276 8.09 -2.69 -10.09
C ASP A 276 7.17 -1.47 -10.05
N VAL A 277 6.85 -1.01 -8.83
CA VAL A 277 6.18 0.26 -8.59
C VAL A 277 7.13 1.12 -7.76
N PRO A 278 7.86 2.07 -8.37
CA PRO A 278 8.72 2.95 -7.62
C PRO A 278 7.87 3.93 -6.80
N LEU A 279 8.08 3.96 -5.49
CA LEU A 279 7.34 4.82 -4.57
C LEU A 279 8.20 5.19 -3.35
N LEU A 280 7.89 6.33 -2.75
CA LEU A 280 8.42 6.70 -1.44
C LEU A 280 7.34 6.45 -0.40
N LEU A 281 7.72 5.94 0.77
CA LEU A 281 6.88 5.82 1.95
C LEU A 281 7.51 6.58 3.10
N ASP A 282 6.66 7.25 3.87
CA ASP A 282 7.06 8.05 5.00
C ASP A 282 6.02 7.91 6.13
N GLU A 283 6.46 8.09 7.37
CA GLU A 283 5.59 8.21 8.54
C GLU A 283 4.59 7.03 8.70
N LEU A 284 5.05 5.79 8.44
CA LEU A 284 4.22 4.58 8.54
C LEU A 284 3.91 4.27 10.00
N ARG A 285 2.62 4.23 10.34
CA ARG A 285 2.13 3.86 11.66
C ARG A 285 1.15 2.70 11.60
N VAL A 286 1.24 1.83 12.59
CA VAL A 286 0.30 0.73 12.83
C VAL A 286 -0.27 0.87 14.23
N TYR A 287 -1.59 0.76 14.34
CA TYR A 287 -2.32 0.84 15.60
C TYR A 287 -3.10 -0.44 15.85
N ASN A 288 -3.16 -0.87 17.10
CA ASN A 288 -4.01 -1.99 17.55
C ASN A 288 -5.44 -1.54 17.91
N ARG A 289 -5.86 -0.37 17.44
CA ARG A 289 -7.17 0.21 17.66
C ARG A 289 -7.68 0.93 16.41
N PRO A 290 -9.00 1.17 16.31
CA PRO A 290 -9.52 2.04 15.26
C PRO A 290 -9.21 3.51 15.57
N LEU A 291 -8.62 4.21 14.62
CA LEU A 291 -8.45 5.66 14.68
C LEU A 291 -9.77 6.38 14.39
N GLY A 292 -9.97 7.50 15.08
CA GLY A 292 -11.07 8.42 14.82
C GLY A 292 -10.84 9.21 13.55
N ARG A 293 -11.94 9.73 12.97
CA ARG A 293 -11.88 10.59 11.78
C ARG A 293 -10.98 11.81 12.02
N ASP A 294 -11.10 12.44 13.18
CA ASP A 294 -10.41 13.70 13.46
C ASP A 294 -8.88 13.46 13.64
N GLU A 295 -8.47 12.29 14.16
CA GLU A 295 -7.06 11.87 14.19
C GLU A 295 -6.49 11.72 12.77
N ILE A 296 -7.22 11.04 11.88
CA ILE A 296 -6.82 10.84 10.47
C ILE A 296 -6.75 12.18 9.73
N GLN A 297 -7.70 13.08 9.98
CA GLN A 297 -7.72 14.40 9.35
C GLN A 297 -6.56 15.27 9.85
N ALA A 298 -6.19 15.17 11.12
CA ALA A 298 -5.03 15.86 11.68
C ALA A 298 -3.72 15.34 11.05
N GLU A 299 -3.56 14.02 10.88
CA GLU A 299 -2.40 13.45 10.20
C GLU A 299 -2.33 13.86 8.74
N ALA A 300 -3.46 13.91 8.04
CA ALA A 300 -3.55 14.23 6.62
C ALA A 300 -3.59 15.74 6.32
N ALA A 301 -3.56 16.62 7.32
CA ALA A 301 -3.86 18.05 7.16
C ALA A 301 -3.11 18.76 6.01
N PRO A 302 -1.82 18.46 5.74
CA PRO A 302 -1.11 19.12 4.64
C PRO A 302 -1.44 18.57 3.24
N ALA A 303 -2.15 17.44 3.13
CA ALA A 303 -2.33 16.70 1.88
C ALA A 303 -3.08 17.49 0.80
N LEU A 304 -4.01 18.36 1.22
CA LEU A 304 -4.91 19.10 0.35
C LEU A 304 -4.59 20.59 0.33
N GLY A 305 -3.32 20.95 0.54
CA GLY A 305 -2.80 22.32 0.40
C GLY A 305 -3.58 23.37 1.20
N GLY A 306 -3.94 23.04 2.44
CA GLY A 306 -4.68 23.92 3.36
C GLY A 306 -6.20 23.78 3.32
N THR A 307 -6.76 22.99 2.41
CA THR A 307 -8.19 22.63 2.45
C THR A 307 -8.42 21.57 3.51
N GLU A 308 -9.28 21.86 4.48
CA GLU A 308 -9.67 20.89 5.52
C GLU A 308 -10.32 19.65 4.87
N PRO A 309 -9.85 18.41 5.14
CA PRO A 309 -10.45 17.21 4.53
C PRO A 309 -11.94 17.04 4.84
N SER A 310 -12.44 17.62 5.93
CA SER A 310 -13.85 17.55 6.28
C SER A 310 -14.73 18.48 5.43
N PHE A 311 -14.15 19.45 4.73
CA PHE A 311 -14.88 20.42 3.89
C PHE A 311 -15.65 19.74 2.77
N ILE A 312 -15.09 18.68 2.18
CA ILE A 312 -15.67 17.96 1.05
C ILE A 312 -15.76 16.46 1.35
N ARG A 313 -16.85 15.84 0.91
CA ARG A 313 -17.01 14.39 0.86
C ARG A 313 -17.36 13.92 -0.53
N LEU A 314 -16.85 12.75 -0.91
CA LEU A 314 -17.26 12.09 -2.13
C LEU A 314 -18.67 11.52 -1.96
N ALA A 315 -19.60 11.95 -2.81
CA ALA A 315 -20.95 11.38 -2.89
C ALA A 315 -20.94 10.14 -3.78
N CYS A 316 -20.46 10.31 -5.02
CA CYS A 316 -20.39 9.27 -6.04
C CYS A 316 -19.39 9.67 -7.13
N LEU A 317 -18.75 8.70 -7.79
CA LEU A 317 -17.89 9.00 -8.94
C LEU A 317 -18.68 9.17 -10.25
N ASN A 318 -19.79 8.44 -10.40
CA ASN A 318 -20.57 8.40 -11.62
C ASN A 318 -22.00 8.03 -11.27
N CYS A 319 -22.82 9.05 -10.97
CA CYS A 319 -24.23 8.88 -10.64
C CYS A 319 -25.07 10.03 -11.19
N THR A 320 -26.39 9.90 -11.14
CA THR A 320 -27.31 10.99 -11.46
C THR A 320 -27.30 12.07 -10.38
N LEU A 321 -27.74 13.29 -10.69
CA LEU A 321 -27.78 14.38 -9.71
C LEU A 321 -28.65 14.04 -8.48
N SER A 322 -29.77 13.34 -8.66
CA SER A 322 -30.66 12.94 -7.55
C SER A 322 -29.99 11.93 -6.62
N GLU A 323 -29.25 10.96 -7.18
CA GLU A 323 -28.45 10.02 -6.40
C GLU A 323 -27.31 10.73 -5.65
N ALA A 324 -26.66 11.71 -6.30
CA ALA A 324 -25.60 12.49 -5.69
C ALA A 324 -26.13 13.27 -4.47
N VAL A 325 -27.27 13.95 -4.61
CA VAL A 325 -27.94 14.68 -3.51
C VAL A 325 -28.32 13.73 -2.38
N ALA A 326 -28.86 12.56 -2.69
CA ALA A 326 -29.25 11.56 -1.68
C ALA A 326 -28.04 10.93 -0.96
N ALA A 327 -26.89 10.88 -1.61
CA ALA A 327 -25.66 10.32 -1.04
C ALA A 327 -24.95 11.29 -0.08
N CYS A 328 -25.31 12.59 -0.07
CA CYS A 328 -24.71 13.53 0.87
C CYS A 328 -25.12 13.23 2.32
N PRO A 329 -24.16 13.12 3.24
CA PRO A 329 -24.46 12.91 4.66
C PRO A 329 -25.08 14.16 5.30
N ALA A 330 -25.70 14.00 6.46
CA ALA A 330 -26.24 15.13 7.23
C ALA A 330 -25.17 16.20 7.49
N GLY A 331 -25.54 17.47 7.33
CA GLY A 331 -24.63 18.62 7.42
C GLY A 331 -23.82 18.88 6.14
N TYR A 332 -24.20 18.26 5.02
CA TYR A 332 -23.59 18.47 3.71
C TYR A 332 -24.65 18.59 2.62
N HIS A 333 -24.32 19.34 1.57
CA HIS A 333 -25.11 19.48 0.36
C HIS A 333 -24.22 19.32 -0.87
N ILE A 334 -24.81 19.10 -2.06
CA ILE A 334 -24.03 19.10 -3.31
C ILE A 334 -23.37 20.45 -3.48
N CYS A 335 -22.05 20.46 -3.67
CA CYS A 335 -21.27 21.68 -3.72
C CYS A 335 -21.83 22.67 -4.76
N ASN A 336 -21.92 23.94 -4.38
CA ASN A 336 -22.19 25.02 -5.32
C ASN A 336 -20.90 25.50 -6.03
N SER A 337 -21.04 26.38 -7.03
CA SER A 337 -19.88 26.86 -7.81
C SER A 337 -18.82 27.55 -6.95
N LEU A 338 -19.23 28.34 -5.95
CA LEU A 338 -18.29 29.04 -5.06
C LEU A 338 -17.47 28.03 -4.24
N GLU A 339 -18.12 27.02 -3.66
CA GLU A 339 -17.43 26.00 -2.86
C GLU A 339 -16.48 25.15 -3.69
N LEU A 340 -16.88 24.82 -4.92
CA LEU A 340 -16.03 24.13 -5.88
C LEU A 340 -14.77 24.93 -6.20
N HIS A 341 -14.90 26.23 -6.42
CA HIS A 341 -13.77 27.12 -6.67
C HIS A 341 -12.94 27.43 -5.41
N SER A 342 -13.54 27.35 -4.22
CA SER A 342 -12.84 27.58 -2.95
C SER A 342 -11.93 26.42 -2.52
N GLY A 343 -12.23 25.20 -2.97
CA GLY A 343 -11.46 24.00 -2.60
C GLY A 343 -11.94 22.70 -3.24
N GLY A 344 -13.20 22.63 -3.69
CA GLY A 344 -13.78 21.42 -4.32
C GLY A 344 -12.93 20.84 -5.44
N TYR A 345 -12.48 21.67 -6.38
CA TYR A 345 -11.63 21.22 -7.47
C TYR A 345 -10.24 20.77 -7.00
N GLN A 346 -9.68 21.40 -5.97
CA GLN A 346 -8.38 21.02 -5.43
C GLN A 346 -8.45 19.62 -4.81
N VAL A 347 -9.48 19.35 -4.02
CA VAL A 347 -9.71 18.03 -3.42
C VAL A 347 -9.97 16.98 -4.49
N ALA A 348 -10.85 17.27 -5.45
CA ALA A 348 -11.19 16.35 -6.52
C ALA A 348 -9.98 15.97 -7.36
N ARG A 349 -9.11 16.94 -7.67
CA ARG A 349 -7.86 16.70 -8.40
C ARG A 349 -6.83 15.98 -7.54
N GLY A 350 -6.66 16.37 -6.28
CA GLY A 350 -5.71 15.76 -5.34
C GLY A 350 -5.96 14.27 -5.15
N ASN A 351 -7.23 13.85 -5.08
CA ASN A 351 -7.63 12.46 -4.95
C ASN A 351 -7.84 11.74 -6.30
N GLY A 352 -7.67 12.44 -7.43
CA GLY A 352 -7.84 11.88 -8.78
C GLY A 352 -9.27 11.42 -9.08
N TYR A 353 -10.27 12.11 -8.53
CA TYR A 353 -11.69 11.88 -8.85
C TYR A 353 -12.08 12.41 -10.22
N VAL A 354 -11.39 13.45 -10.70
CA VAL A 354 -11.65 14.11 -11.98
C VAL A 354 -10.66 13.67 -13.05
N GLY A 355 -11.18 13.32 -14.22
CA GLY A 355 -10.45 13.16 -15.48
C GLY A 355 -10.88 14.22 -16.51
N PRO A 356 -10.38 14.14 -17.75
CA PRO A 356 -10.68 15.11 -18.81
C PRO A 356 -12.18 15.24 -19.12
N ASP A 357 -12.91 14.12 -19.05
CA ASP A 357 -14.33 14.03 -19.43
C ASP A 357 -15.27 13.97 -18.21
N THR A 358 -14.78 14.26 -17.00
CA THR A 358 -15.61 14.17 -15.80
C THR A 358 -16.51 15.38 -15.68
N GLU A 359 -17.82 15.18 -15.86
CA GLU A 359 -18.83 16.17 -15.52
C GLU A 359 -19.02 16.21 -13.99
N LEU A 360 -19.02 17.41 -13.42
CA LEU A 360 -19.20 17.62 -11.99
C LEU A 360 -20.62 18.14 -11.70
N TRP A 361 -21.28 17.55 -10.72
CA TRP A 361 -22.56 18.04 -10.26
C TRP A 361 -22.42 19.29 -9.41
N THR A 362 -23.30 20.25 -9.68
CA THR A 362 -23.47 21.49 -8.91
C THR A 362 -24.95 21.64 -8.54
N GLN A 363 -25.27 22.46 -7.54
CA GLN A 363 -26.69 22.74 -7.20
C GLN A 363 -27.53 23.27 -8.37
N VAL A 364 -26.88 23.91 -9.36
CA VAL A 364 -27.55 24.52 -10.52
C VAL A 364 -27.56 23.56 -11.72
N SER A 365 -27.02 22.35 -11.58
CA SER A 365 -26.99 21.38 -12.67
C SER A 365 -28.42 20.97 -13.06
N PRO A 366 -28.74 20.94 -14.36
CA PRO A 366 -30.08 20.60 -14.82
C PRO A 366 -30.43 19.16 -14.43
N GLN A 367 -31.56 18.98 -13.75
CA GLN A 367 -32.14 17.65 -13.56
C GLN A 367 -32.65 17.18 -14.92
N THR A 368 -31.86 16.35 -15.60
CA THR A 368 -32.36 15.63 -16.76
C THR A 368 -33.32 14.56 -16.24
N ASN A 369 -34.59 14.93 -16.08
CA ASN A 369 -35.64 13.95 -15.95
C ASN A 369 -35.61 13.13 -17.24
N ALA A 370 -35.45 11.81 -17.11
CA ALA A 370 -35.60 10.87 -18.20
C ALA A 370 -37.10 10.82 -18.63
N ALA A 371 -37.59 11.88 -19.24
CA ALA A 371 -38.87 11.99 -19.94
C ALA A 371 -38.96 13.40 -20.57
N ASP A 372 -38.54 13.52 -21.83
CA ASP A 372 -39.08 14.43 -22.88
C ASP A 372 -38.02 14.71 -23.95
N GLY A 373 -37.65 13.65 -24.68
CA GLY A 373 -37.07 13.76 -26.01
C GLY A 373 -38.10 13.25 -27.03
N PRO A 374 -38.32 13.91 -28.19
CA PRO A 374 -39.32 13.48 -29.17
C PRO A 374 -39.02 12.12 -29.82
N ASP A 375 -37.81 11.59 -29.62
CA ASP A 375 -37.35 10.35 -30.20
C ASP A 375 -37.10 9.36 -29.07
N GLY A 376 -37.91 8.30 -28.98
CA GLY A 376 -37.92 7.29 -27.91
C GLY A 376 -36.65 6.42 -27.79
N ALA A 377 -35.47 7.03 -27.79
CA ALA A 377 -34.26 6.47 -27.22
C ALA A 377 -34.28 6.76 -25.72
N ALA A 378 -34.26 5.72 -24.89
CA ALA A 378 -34.01 5.88 -23.46
C ALA A 378 -32.62 6.50 -23.26
N SER A 379 -32.54 7.82 -23.15
CA SER A 379 -31.35 8.49 -22.67
C SER A 379 -31.20 8.13 -21.19
N GLY A 380 -30.26 7.25 -20.89
CA GLY A 380 -29.77 7.13 -19.52
C GLY A 380 -29.42 8.54 -19.05
N GLY A 381 -29.98 8.98 -17.93
CA GLY A 381 -29.76 10.33 -17.41
C GLY A 381 -28.26 10.64 -17.36
N ALA A 382 -27.90 11.91 -17.60
CA ALA A 382 -26.49 12.32 -17.55
C ALA A 382 -25.88 11.88 -16.21
N LEU A 383 -24.67 11.31 -16.28
CA LEU A 383 -23.95 10.82 -15.11
C LEU A 383 -22.74 11.71 -14.85
N GLY A 384 -22.46 11.97 -13.58
CA GLY A 384 -21.38 12.86 -13.18
C GLY A 384 -20.87 12.55 -11.78
N LEU A 385 -19.81 13.26 -11.41
CA LEU A 385 -19.17 13.22 -10.10
C LEU A 385 -19.94 14.11 -9.13
N GLY A 386 -20.41 13.50 -8.05
CA GLY A 386 -21.05 14.19 -6.93
C GLY A 386 -20.05 14.47 -5.82
N LEU A 387 -19.87 15.75 -5.48
CA LEU A 387 -19.13 16.20 -4.30
C LEU A 387 -20.08 16.90 -3.34
N CYS A 388 -19.99 16.54 -2.06
CA CYS A 388 -20.78 17.14 -1.00
C CYS A 388 -19.92 18.10 -0.20
N CYS A 389 -20.32 19.35 -0.11
CA CYS A 389 -19.67 20.39 0.67
C CYS A 389 -20.37 20.56 2.02
N ARG A 390 -19.59 20.84 3.07
CA ARG A 390 -20.10 21.04 4.43
C ARG A 390 -20.98 22.28 4.47
N ASP A 391 -22.13 22.20 5.12
CA ASP A 391 -22.99 23.36 5.37
C ASP A 391 -22.23 24.41 6.19
N ALA A 392 -22.45 25.70 5.88
CA ALA A 392 -21.92 26.78 6.71
C ALA A 392 -22.57 26.72 8.10
N GLU A 393 -21.74 26.73 9.15
CA GLU A 393 -22.20 26.79 10.55
C GLU A 393 -22.85 28.13 10.91
#